data_AF-A0A9P6PB07-F1
#
_entry.id   AF-A0A9P6PB07-F1
#
_cell.length_a   1.000
_cell.length_b   1.000
_cell.length_c   1.000
_cell.angle_alpha   90.00
_cell.angle_beta   90.00
_cell.angle_gamma   90.00
#
_symmetry.space_group_name_H-M   'P 1'
#
loop_
_entity.id
_entity.type
_entity.pdbx_description
1 polymer ?
#
loop_
_entity_poly.entity_id
_entity_poly.type
_entity_poly.pdbx_seq_one_letter_code
_entity_poly.pdbx_strand_id
1 'polypeptide(L)'
;MTYRVKNDDSSGLTEDQIRNDIIEHARMIETLIKVSPKYVRLHYTKEVDTRTENIMKDLGFLLVGYNLDSKDYQLHDPSGEKSVEHVYRANFKNQKETYDAKGSFISIQYDIPDTGSLAAVPYIVNAINDEGYTMVRLDGCLNDPQPYKKSADSTVYVSDKFSYNTTGYHQGQKAIPLEDLQNEKEEQEKTLVLSLVPDNCYEEHRIGFWAPPEEGKLA
;
A
#
# COMPACT_ATOMS: atom_id res chain seq x y z
N MET A 1 0.63 6.92 6.87
CA MET A 1 0.68 5.71 7.72
C MET A 1 -0.74 5.20 7.94
N THR A 2 -0.91 3.89 8.12
CA THR A 2 -2.16 3.35 8.70
C THR A 2 -1.95 3.29 10.21
N TYR A 3 -2.86 3.89 10.98
CA TYR A 3 -2.78 3.84 12.45
C TYR A 3 -3.89 2.94 12.99
N ARG A 4 -3.46 1.93 13.75
CA ARG A 4 -4.25 0.82 14.28
C ARG A 4 -4.91 -0.04 13.20
N VAL A 5 -4.87 -1.35 13.39
CA VAL A 5 -5.42 -2.35 12.44
C VAL A 5 -6.77 -2.87 12.92
N LYS A 6 -7.40 -3.76 12.13
CA LYS A 6 -8.78 -4.24 12.30
C LYS A 6 -9.15 -4.82 13.68
N ASN A 7 -8.20 -5.08 14.57
CA ASN A 7 -8.44 -5.64 15.91
C ASN A 7 -7.73 -4.87 17.04
N ASP A 8 -7.31 -3.63 16.79
CA ASP A 8 -6.55 -2.83 17.75
C ASP A 8 -7.42 -1.69 18.31
N ASP A 9 -7.98 -1.91 19.50
CA ASP A 9 -8.96 -1.03 20.14
C ASP A 9 -8.32 -0.05 21.14
N SER A 10 -8.64 1.23 21.00
CA SER A 10 -8.19 2.33 21.85
C SER A 10 -9.16 2.66 23.00
N SER A 11 -10.33 2.00 23.07
CA SER A 11 -11.41 2.34 24.01
C SER A 11 -10.97 2.36 25.48
N GLY A 12 -10.06 1.45 25.85
CA GLY A 12 -9.50 1.37 27.21
C GLY A 12 -8.36 2.35 27.53
N LEU A 13 -7.90 3.13 26.55
CA LEU A 13 -6.77 4.06 26.71
C LEU A 13 -7.23 5.46 27.10
N THR A 14 -6.41 6.18 27.86
CA THR A 14 -6.56 7.62 28.12
C THR A 14 -6.10 8.44 26.90
N GLU A 15 -6.48 9.72 26.85
CA GLU A 15 -6.05 10.61 25.77
C GLU A 15 -4.53 10.76 25.69
N ASP A 16 -3.83 10.84 26.83
CA ASP A 16 -2.37 10.91 26.88
C ASP A 16 -1.73 9.61 26.38
N GLN A 17 -2.32 8.46 26.69
CA GLN A 17 -1.86 7.17 26.16
C GLN A 17 -2.02 7.10 24.64
N ILE A 18 -3.16 7.54 24.11
CA ILE A 18 -3.40 7.61 22.65
C ILE A 18 -2.44 8.59 21.99
N ARG A 19 -2.21 9.76 22.60
CA ARG A 19 -1.29 10.77 22.09
C ARG A 19 0.13 10.22 22.00
N ASN A 20 0.62 9.57 23.06
CA ASN A 20 1.94 8.95 23.08
C ASN A 20 2.04 7.81 22.06
N ASP A 21 1.02 6.96 21.97
CA ASP A 21 0.97 5.86 21.00
C ASP A 21 1.07 6.36 19.54
N ILE A 22 0.32 7.40 19.19
CA ILE A 22 0.39 8.04 17.86
C ILE A 22 1.81 8.57 17.58
N ILE A 23 2.41 9.27 18.55
CA ILE A 23 3.75 9.86 18.41
C ILE A 23 4.79 8.74 18.25
N GLU A 24 4.73 7.68 19.04
CA GLU A 24 5.67 6.56 18.98
C GLU A 24 5.59 5.83 17.63
N HIS A 25 4.38 5.58 17.12
CA HIS A 25 4.19 5.00 15.78
C HIS A 25 4.79 5.87 14.67
N ALA A 26 4.53 7.18 14.72
CA ALA A 26 5.12 8.11 13.77
C ALA A 26 6.65 8.22 13.94
N ARG A 27 7.16 8.10 15.18
CA ARG A 27 8.59 8.10 15.49
C ARG A 27 9.31 6.87 14.94
N MET A 28 8.69 5.70 14.97
CA MET A 28 9.25 4.50 14.34
C MET A 28 9.53 4.76 12.85
N ILE A 29 8.58 5.34 12.12
CA ILE A 29 8.78 5.70 10.71
C ILE A 29 9.83 6.81 10.57
N GLU A 30 9.79 7.84 11.43
CA GLU A 30 10.76 8.95 11.45
C GLU A 30 12.19 8.46 11.58
N THR A 31 12.46 7.45 12.41
CA THR A 31 13.82 6.92 12.59
C THR A 31 14.38 6.31 11.30
N LEU A 32 13.52 5.78 10.43
CA LEU A 32 13.88 5.17 9.15
C LEU A 32 14.07 6.20 8.04
N ILE A 33 13.08 7.10 7.85
CA ILE A 33 13.06 8.03 6.70
C ILE A 33 13.49 9.45 7.02
N LYS A 34 13.82 9.74 8.29
CA LYS A 34 14.30 11.04 8.83
C LYS A 34 13.29 12.19 8.78
N VAL A 35 12.04 11.89 8.46
CA VAL A 35 10.87 12.79 8.54
C VAL A 35 9.68 11.98 9.04
N SER A 36 8.70 12.63 9.66
CA SER A 36 7.49 11.94 10.14
C SER A 36 6.37 11.99 9.10
N PRO A 37 5.54 10.94 8.99
CA PRO A 37 4.35 10.99 8.15
C PRO A 37 3.40 12.12 8.59
N LYS A 38 2.81 12.83 7.62
CA LYS A 38 1.71 13.78 7.85
C LYS A 38 0.35 13.11 7.67
N TYR A 39 0.22 12.27 6.65
CA TYR A 39 -1.04 11.62 6.30
C TYR A 39 -1.27 10.36 7.12
N VAL A 40 -2.47 10.23 7.65
CA VAL A 40 -2.90 9.08 8.44
C VAL A 40 -4.21 8.55 7.89
N ARG A 41 -4.26 7.24 7.67
CA ARG A 41 -5.49 6.51 7.42
C ARG A 41 -5.87 5.76 8.69
N LEU A 42 -7.08 6.00 9.18
CA LEU A 42 -7.66 5.18 10.23
C LEU A 42 -8.32 3.95 9.61
N HIS A 43 -8.22 2.81 10.28
CA HIS A 43 -9.02 1.66 9.89
C HIS A 43 -10.51 1.97 10.08
N TYR A 44 -11.36 1.42 9.22
CA TYR A 44 -12.80 1.60 9.37
C TYR A 44 -13.30 0.89 10.62
N THR A 45 -14.00 1.62 11.48
CA THR A 45 -14.71 1.11 12.64
C THR A 45 -16.20 1.42 12.52
N LYS A 46 -17.05 0.57 13.11
CA LYS A 46 -18.50 0.80 13.12
C LYS A 46 -18.87 2.09 13.85
N GLU A 47 -18.17 2.37 14.94
CA GLU A 47 -18.30 3.60 15.71
C GLU A 47 -17.10 4.50 15.45
N VAL A 48 -17.36 5.78 15.20
CA VAL A 48 -16.32 6.77 14.91
C VAL A 48 -15.59 7.14 16.21
N ASP A 49 -14.28 6.92 16.26
CA ASP A 49 -13.43 7.33 17.38
C ASP A 49 -13.02 8.81 17.24
N THR A 50 -13.97 9.70 17.52
CA THR A 50 -13.77 11.16 17.42
C THR A 50 -12.65 11.67 18.33
N ARG A 51 -12.40 10.98 19.45
CA ARG A 51 -11.33 11.29 20.39
C ARG A 51 -9.97 11.11 19.72
N THR A 52 -9.72 9.94 19.12
CA THR A 52 -8.47 9.69 18.39
C THR A 52 -8.32 10.64 17.20
N GLU A 53 -9.39 10.90 16.45
CA GLU A 53 -9.35 11.85 15.33
C GLU A 53 -8.93 13.26 15.76
N ASN A 54 -9.45 13.74 16.89
CA ASN A 54 -9.11 15.06 17.42
C ASN A 54 -7.66 15.12 17.90
N ILE A 55 -7.19 14.10 18.62
CA ILE A 55 -5.78 14.01 19.05
C ILE A 55 -4.83 14.03 17.84
N MET A 56 -5.17 13.29 16.77
CA MET A 56 -4.38 13.31 15.54
C MET A 56 -4.31 14.70 14.90
N LYS A 57 -5.44 15.40 14.80
CA LYS A 57 -5.50 16.77 14.27
C LYS A 57 -4.68 17.73 15.13
N ASP A 58 -4.80 17.65 16.45
CA ASP A 58 -4.03 18.47 17.41
C ASP A 58 -2.53 18.24 17.29
N LEU A 59 -2.12 17.01 17.00
CA LEU A 59 -0.73 16.67 16.73
C LEU A 59 -0.26 17.10 15.33
N GLY A 60 -1.12 17.65 14.48
CA GLY A 60 -0.77 18.06 13.11
C GLY A 60 -0.73 16.92 12.10
N PHE A 61 -1.46 15.83 12.33
CA PHE A 61 -1.70 14.82 11.30
C PHE A 61 -2.93 15.19 10.46
N LEU A 62 -2.93 14.75 9.20
CA LEU A 62 -4.04 14.90 8.27
C LEU A 62 -4.67 13.54 8.03
N LEU A 63 -5.95 13.41 8.39
CA LEU A 63 -6.73 12.20 8.17
C LEU A 63 -7.15 12.08 6.70
N VAL A 64 -6.90 10.93 6.10
CA VAL A 64 -7.14 10.67 4.68
C VAL A 64 -8.09 9.50 4.51
N GLY A 65 -9.20 9.77 3.84
CA GLY A 65 -10.17 8.76 3.40
C GLY A 65 -9.88 8.26 1.99
N TYR A 66 -10.83 7.50 1.45
CA TYR A 66 -10.80 7.00 0.08
C TYR A 66 -12.18 7.12 -0.55
N ASN A 67 -12.24 7.19 -1.88
CA ASN A 67 -13.49 7.18 -2.65
C ASN A 67 -13.47 6.09 -3.75
N LEU A 68 -12.44 5.26 -3.80
CA LEU A 68 -12.36 4.06 -4.64
C LEU A 68 -11.87 2.87 -3.80
N ASP A 69 -12.79 1.99 -3.42
CA ASP A 69 -12.47 0.73 -2.75
C ASP A 69 -12.18 -0.36 -3.79
N SER A 70 -10.94 -0.84 -3.83
CA SER A 70 -10.47 -1.82 -4.81
C SER A 70 -11.11 -3.20 -4.66
N LYS A 71 -11.64 -3.53 -3.47
CA LYS A 71 -12.17 -4.87 -3.13
C LYS A 71 -11.14 -6.00 -3.25
N ASP A 72 -9.86 -5.69 -3.19
CA ASP A 72 -8.76 -6.68 -3.24
C ASP A 72 -8.76 -7.71 -2.11
N TYR A 73 -9.45 -7.42 -1.00
CA TYR A 73 -9.71 -8.34 0.10
C TYR A 73 -10.81 -9.38 -0.20
N GLN A 74 -11.52 -9.26 -1.33
CA GLN A 74 -12.55 -10.19 -1.82
C GLN A 74 -12.26 -10.72 -3.22
N LEU A 75 -11.54 -9.95 -4.03
CA LEU A 75 -11.26 -10.24 -5.44
C LEU A 75 -9.80 -10.64 -5.58
N HIS A 76 -9.56 -11.90 -5.92
CA HIS A 76 -8.21 -12.45 -6.12
C HIS A 76 -7.84 -12.61 -7.60
N ASP A 77 -8.83 -12.50 -8.49
CA ASP A 77 -8.60 -12.62 -9.92
C ASP A 77 -7.94 -11.33 -10.45
N PRO A 78 -6.84 -11.44 -11.21
CA PRO A 78 -6.10 -10.27 -11.68
C PRO A 78 -6.82 -9.53 -12.81
N SER A 79 -7.72 -10.19 -13.55
CA SER A 79 -8.45 -9.63 -14.71
C SER A 79 -9.84 -10.27 -14.87
N GLY A 80 -10.73 -9.62 -15.61
CA GLY A 80 -12.11 -10.09 -15.86
C GLY A 80 -13.16 -9.44 -14.94
N GLU A 81 -14.41 -9.86 -15.03
CA GLU A 81 -15.55 -9.18 -14.35
C GLU A 81 -15.49 -9.20 -12.82
N LYS A 82 -14.73 -10.14 -12.24
CA LYS A 82 -14.51 -10.27 -10.79
C LYS A 82 -13.09 -9.88 -10.37
N SER A 83 -12.47 -8.97 -11.12
CA SER A 83 -11.13 -8.47 -10.83
C SER A 83 -11.13 -7.08 -10.22
N VAL A 84 -10.03 -6.75 -9.56
CA VAL A 84 -9.78 -5.39 -9.08
C VAL A 84 -9.71 -4.39 -10.24
N GLU A 85 -9.16 -4.79 -11.40
CA GLU A 85 -9.15 -3.95 -12.61
C GLU A 85 -10.58 -3.51 -13.01
N HIS A 86 -11.52 -4.45 -13.01
CA HIS A 86 -12.92 -4.17 -13.35
C HIS A 86 -13.53 -3.15 -12.38
N VAL A 87 -13.21 -3.22 -11.09
CA VAL A 87 -13.67 -2.25 -10.09
C VAL A 87 -13.21 -0.84 -10.44
N TYR A 88 -11.94 -0.66 -10.86
CA TYR A 88 -11.43 0.64 -11.28
C TYR A 88 -12.17 1.18 -12.51
N ARG A 89 -12.27 0.37 -13.57
CA ARG A 89 -12.96 0.77 -14.81
C ARG A 89 -14.43 1.11 -14.57
N ALA A 90 -15.11 0.32 -13.74
CA ALA A 90 -16.50 0.58 -13.37
C ALA A 90 -16.67 1.91 -12.63
N ASN A 91 -15.78 2.24 -11.69
CA ASN A 91 -15.80 3.53 -10.98
C ASN A 91 -15.53 4.71 -11.92
N PHE A 92 -14.56 4.59 -12.83
CA PHE A 92 -14.25 5.64 -13.79
C PHE A 92 -15.39 5.89 -14.76
N LYS A 93 -16.00 4.82 -15.27
CA LYS A 93 -17.19 4.89 -16.13
C LYS A 93 -18.36 5.53 -15.40
N ASN A 94 -18.67 5.07 -14.19
CA ASN A 94 -19.78 5.60 -13.39
C ASN A 94 -19.61 7.10 -13.09
N GLN A 95 -18.40 7.53 -12.73
CA GLN A 95 -18.08 8.94 -12.53
C GLN A 95 -18.33 9.77 -13.79
N LYS A 96 -17.84 9.30 -14.94
CA LYS A 96 -18.04 9.99 -16.22
C LYS A 96 -19.52 10.05 -16.61
N GLU A 97 -20.26 8.96 -16.46
CA GLU A 97 -21.69 8.92 -16.79
C GLU A 97 -22.53 9.78 -15.86
N THR A 98 -22.18 9.86 -14.57
CA THR A 98 -22.93 10.63 -13.57
C THR A 98 -22.69 12.13 -13.70
N TYR A 99 -21.47 12.56 -14.01
CA TYR A 99 -21.06 13.97 -13.92
C TYR A 99 -20.60 14.58 -15.25
N ASP A 100 -20.59 13.82 -16.34
CA ASP A 100 -20.03 14.20 -17.65
C ASP A 100 -18.58 14.76 -17.56
N ALA A 101 -17.83 14.28 -16.57
CA ALA A 101 -16.49 14.76 -16.26
C ALA A 101 -15.64 13.68 -15.60
N LYS A 102 -14.32 13.80 -15.73
CA LYS A 102 -13.38 12.99 -14.96
C LYS A 102 -13.37 13.46 -13.50
N GLY A 103 -13.38 12.48 -12.59
CA GLY A 103 -13.21 12.73 -11.15
C GLY A 103 -11.75 12.66 -10.73
N SER A 104 -11.51 12.67 -9.42
CA SER A 104 -10.22 12.30 -8.83
C SER A 104 -10.48 11.23 -7.78
N PHE A 105 -9.56 10.27 -7.67
CA PHE A 105 -9.75 9.10 -6.83
C PHE A 105 -8.57 8.90 -5.89
N ILE A 106 -8.86 8.72 -4.61
CA ILE A 106 -7.96 8.10 -3.65
C ILE A 106 -8.43 6.67 -3.51
N SER A 107 -7.60 5.73 -3.96
CA SER A 107 -7.91 4.31 -3.86
C SER A 107 -7.31 3.69 -2.60
N ILE A 108 -8.02 2.72 -2.04
CA ILE A 108 -7.55 1.87 -0.97
C ILE A 108 -7.26 0.46 -1.49
N GLN A 109 -6.12 -0.07 -1.06
CA GLN A 109 -5.64 -1.42 -1.30
C GLN A 109 -4.94 -1.94 -0.04
N TYR A 110 -4.80 -3.25 0.07
CA TYR A 110 -4.06 -3.97 1.08
C TYR A 110 -2.88 -4.68 0.41
N ASP A 111 -1.66 -4.23 0.66
CA ASP A 111 -0.42 -4.80 0.12
C ASP A 111 0.08 -6.02 0.94
N ILE A 112 -0.85 -6.90 1.33
CA ILE A 112 -0.55 -8.12 2.11
C ILE A 112 -0.75 -9.36 1.22
N PRO A 113 0.01 -10.45 1.46
CA PRO A 113 0.03 -11.63 0.59
C PRO A 113 -1.34 -12.27 0.33
N ASP A 114 -2.26 -12.20 1.30
CA ASP A 114 -3.56 -12.89 1.24
C ASP A 114 -4.62 -12.13 0.43
N THR A 115 -4.25 -11.13 -0.36
CA THR A 115 -5.18 -10.28 -1.13
C THR A 115 -4.88 -10.38 -2.63
N GLY A 116 -5.85 -10.01 -3.47
CA GLY A 116 -5.62 -9.90 -4.91
C GLY A 116 -4.79 -8.69 -5.35
N SER A 117 -4.34 -7.87 -4.40
CA SER A 117 -3.76 -6.56 -4.68
C SER A 117 -2.51 -6.65 -5.55
N LEU A 118 -1.54 -7.48 -5.13
CA LEU A 118 -0.26 -7.63 -5.83
C LEU A 118 -0.44 -8.11 -7.28
N ALA A 119 -1.27 -9.13 -7.48
CA ALA A 119 -1.52 -9.69 -8.81
C ALA A 119 -2.26 -8.72 -9.73
N ALA A 120 -3.04 -7.79 -9.16
CA ALA A 120 -3.82 -6.82 -9.93
C ALA A 120 -3.04 -5.56 -10.32
N VAL A 121 -1.90 -5.25 -9.68
CA VAL A 121 -1.13 -4.00 -9.92
C VAL A 121 -0.93 -3.71 -11.41
N PRO A 122 -0.44 -4.64 -12.26
CA PRO A 122 -0.21 -4.33 -13.67
C PRO A 122 -1.48 -3.96 -14.45
N TYR A 123 -2.57 -4.67 -14.17
CA TYR A 123 -3.87 -4.45 -14.79
C TYR A 123 -4.47 -3.11 -14.36
N ILE A 124 -4.32 -2.76 -13.07
CA ILE A 124 -4.76 -1.47 -12.53
C ILE A 124 -3.99 -0.32 -13.16
N VAL A 125 -2.66 -0.42 -13.27
CA VAL A 125 -1.83 0.60 -13.93
C VAL A 125 -2.30 0.82 -15.37
N ASN A 126 -2.54 -0.25 -16.12
CA ASN A 126 -3.03 -0.17 -17.49
C ASN A 126 -4.44 0.45 -17.54
N ALA A 127 -5.37 0.03 -16.69
CA ALA A 127 -6.71 0.60 -16.64
C ALA A 127 -6.71 2.11 -16.33
N ILE A 128 -5.85 2.57 -15.42
CA ILE A 128 -5.71 3.99 -15.11
C ILE A 128 -5.19 4.76 -16.33
N ASN A 129 -4.17 4.22 -17.01
CA ASN A 129 -3.58 4.83 -18.20
C ASN A 129 -4.55 4.87 -19.38
N ASP A 130 -5.24 3.76 -19.68
CA ASP A 130 -6.20 3.64 -20.77
C ASP A 130 -7.35 4.65 -20.65
N GLU A 131 -7.81 4.86 -19.42
CA GLU A 131 -8.89 5.80 -19.09
C GLU A 131 -8.38 7.25 -19.01
N GLY A 132 -7.06 7.45 -19.23
CA GLY A 132 -6.39 8.75 -19.27
C GLY A 132 -6.34 9.45 -17.92
N TYR A 133 -6.24 8.70 -16.82
CA TYR A 133 -5.93 9.23 -15.50
C TYR A 133 -4.40 9.26 -15.30
N THR A 134 -3.93 10.05 -14.34
CA THR A 134 -2.51 10.10 -13.97
C THR A 134 -2.36 9.61 -12.54
N MET A 135 -1.59 8.55 -12.33
CA MET A 135 -1.23 8.09 -10.99
C MET A 135 -0.31 9.13 -10.34
N VAL A 136 -0.67 9.56 -9.14
CA VAL A 136 0.10 10.54 -8.36
C VAL A 136 0.28 10.01 -6.95
N ARG A 137 1.33 10.50 -6.28
CA ARG A 137 1.42 10.35 -4.83
C ARG A 137 0.32 11.18 -4.17
N LEU A 138 0.00 10.86 -2.92
CA LEU A 138 -1.05 11.53 -2.16
C LEU A 138 -0.81 13.05 -2.02
N ASP A 139 0.45 13.48 -1.94
CA ASP A 139 0.82 14.89 -1.90
C ASP A 139 0.52 15.63 -3.22
N GLY A 140 0.69 14.98 -4.37
CA GLY A 140 0.22 15.54 -5.63
C GLY A 140 -1.31 15.53 -5.75
N CYS A 141 -1.97 14.49 -5.25
CA CYS A 141 -3.43 14.43 -5.22
C CYS A 141 -4.03 15.58 -4.39
N LEU A 142 -3.38 15.96 -3.29
CA LEU A 142 -3.85 17.00 -2.37
C LEU A 142 -3.22 18.38 -2.66
N ASN A 143 -2.39 18.52 -3.69
CA ASN A 143 -1.61 19.72 -3.99
C ASN A 143 -0.78 20.22 -2.79
N ASP A 144 -0.19 19.31 -2.04
CA ASP A 144 0.53 19.58 -0.80
C ASP A 144 2.04 19.56 -1.00
N PRO A 145 2.72 20.73 -1.07
CA PRO A 145 4.16 20.78 -1.28
C PRO A 145 4.97 20.33 -0.05
N GLN A 146 4.34 20.14 1.12
CA GLN A 146 4.99 19.78 2.38
C GLN A 146 4.30 18.55 3.02
N PRO A 147 4.53 17.35 2.46
CA PRO A 147 3.76 16.16 2.83
C PRO A 147 4.27 15.41 4.06
N TYR A 148 5.27 15.97 4.74
CA TYR A 148 5.86 15.38 5.94
C TYR A 148 5.80 16.35 7.11
N LYS A 149 5.78 15.80 8.33
CA LYS A 149 6.04 16.53 9.56
C LYS A 149 7.55 16.53 9.82
N LYS A 150 8.09 17.63 10.36
CA LYS A 150 9.52 17.75 10.67
C LYS A 150 9.99 16.67 11.66
N SER A 151 9.16 16.33 12.63
CA SER A 151 9.31 15.23 13.58
C SER A 151 7.91 14.75 14.01
N ALA A 152 7.79 13.55 14.59
CA ALA A 152 6.50 12.96 14.99
C ALA A 152 5.63 13.85 15.90
N ASP A 153 6.25 14.61 16.79
CA ASP A 153 5.64 15.56 17.72
C ASP A 153 5.57 17.00 17.21
N SER A 154 6.13 17.29 16.03
CA SER A 154 6.12 18.65 15.46
C SER A 154 4.88 18.91 14.63
N THR A 155 4.31 20.11 14.76
CA THR A 155 3.26 20.63 13.88
C THR A 155 3.81 21.36 12.64
N VAL A 156 5.14 21.42 12.49
CA VAL A 156 5.81 22.03 11.33
C VAL A 156 5.88 21.02 10.20
N TYR A 157 5.45 21.42 9.00
CA TYR A 157 5.55 20.60 7.79
C TYR A 157 6.79 20.92 6.98
N VAL A 158 7.33 19.89 6.32
CA VAL A 158 8.54 19.96 5.50
C VAL A 158 8.36 19.19 4.20
N SER A 159 9.22 19.51 3.24
CA SER A 159 9.29 18.84 1.95
C SER A 159 10.61 18.09 1.80
N ASP A 160 10.62 17.12 0.90
CA ASP A 160 11.81 16.46 0.38
C ASP A 160 11.98 16.73 -1.13
N LYS A 161 13.02 16.18 -1.74
CA LYS A 161 13.30 16.35 -3.18
C LYS A 161 12.28 15.68 -4.11
N PHE A 162 11.36 14.88 -3.58
CA PHE A 162 10.36 14.12 -4.32
C PHE A 162 8.93 14.60 -4.02
N SER A 163 8.77 15.66 -3.22
CA SER A 163 7.48 16.21 -2.82
C SER A 163 6.84 16.97 -3.98
N TYR A 164 5.52 17.11 -3.96
CA TYR A 164 4.79 17.86 -4.98
C TYR A 164 5.39 19.24 -5.24
N ASN A 165 5.41 19.64 -6.51
CA ASN A 165 5.98 20.91 -7.00
C ASN A 165 7.52 21.05 -6.83
N THR A 166 8.23 19.94 -6.63
CA THR A 166 9.71 19.89 -6.69
C THR A 166 10.19 19.28 -8.01
N THR A 167 11.45 19.51 -8.38
CA THR A 167 12.03 18.99 -9.63
C THR A 167 12.14 17.47 -9.68
N GLY A 168 12.18 16.80 -8.52
CA GLY A 168 12.21 15.34 -8.43
C GLY A 168 10.83 14.71 -8.29
N TYR A 169 9.74 15.49 -8.33
CA TYR A 169 8.39 14.92 -8.28
C TYR A 169 8.11 14.09 -9.53
N HIS A 170 7.63 12.86 -9.33
CA HIS A 170 7.26 11.94 -10.40
C HIS A 170 5.77 11.62 -10.36
N GLN A 171 5.14 11.59 -11.53
CA GLN A 171 3.75 11.22 -11.72
C GLN A 171 3.59 10.38 -12.99
N GLY A 172 2.47 9.67 -13.06
CA GLY A 172 2.23 8.67 -14.09
C GLY A 172 3.00 7.39 -13.84
N GLN A 173 2.54 6.32 -14.46
CA GLN A 173 3.23 5.03 -14.51
C GLN A 173 3.27 4.56 -15.96
N LYS A 174 4.33 3.87 -16.35
CA LYS A 174 4.41 3.27 -17.68
C LYS A 174 3.41 2.11 -17.76
N ALA A 175 2.76 1.97 -18.91
CA ALA A 175 1.95 0.78 -19.17
C ALA A 175 2.84 -0.48 -19.07
N ILE A 176 2.28 -1.56 -18.54
CA ILE A 176 2.98 -2.82 -18.33
C ILE A 176 2.49 -3.81 -19.40
N PRO A 177 3.37 -4.32 -20.28
CA PRO A 177 2.99 -5.33 -21.26
C PRO A 177 2.52 -6.60 -20.54
N LEU A 178 1.27 -7.01 -20.78
CA LEU A 178 0.69 -8.17 -20.09
C LEU A 178 1.30 -9.50 -20.55
N GLU A 179 1.88 -9.52 -21.75
CA GLU A 179 2.61 -10.67 -22.32
C GLU A 179 3.84 -11.02 -21.46
N ASP A 180 4.53 -10.01 -20.92
CA ASP A 180 5.71 -10.19 -20.07
C ASP A 180 5.35 -10.90 -18.75
N LEU A 181 4.15 -10.63 -18.21
CA LEU A 181 3.66 -11.25 -16.97
C LEU A 181 3.25 -12.71 -17.14
N GLN A 182 2.78 -13.09 -18.34
CA GLN A 182 2.44 -14.48 -18.64
C GLN A 182 3.70 -15.32 -18.79
N ASN A 183 4.72 -14.78 -19.45
CA ASN A 183 6.01 -15.44 -19.59
C ASN A 183 6.70 -15.67 -18.23
N GLU A 184 6.68 -14.68 -17.34
CA GLU A 184 7.22 -14.83 -15.98
C GLU A 184 6.48 -15.88 -15.13
N LYS A 185 5.14 -15.94 -15.24
CA LYS A 185 4.35 -17.00 -14.57
C LYS A 185 4.66 -18.38 -15.10
N GLU A 186 4.75 -18.55 -16.42
CA GLU A 186 5.11 -19.83 -17.04
C GLU A 186 6.53 -20.25 -16.68
N GLU A 187 7.47 -19.31 -16.58
CA GLU A 187 8.86 -19.59 -16.20
C GLU A 187 9.00 -19.92 -14.72
N GLN A 188 8.23 -19.27 -13.84
CA GLN A 188 8.14 -19.63 -12.42
C GLN A 188 7.48 -20.98 -12.20
N GLU A 189 6.40 -21.30 -12.91
CA GLU A 189 5.78 -22.63 -12.86
C GLU A 189 6.72 -23.70 -13.42
N LYS A 190 7.44 -23.43 -14.51
CA LYS A 190 8.46 -24.36 -15.03
C LYS A 190 9.59 -24.57 -14.03
N THR A 191 10.06 -23.53 -13.36
CA THR A 191 11.12 -23.61 -12.34
C THR A 191 10.65 -24.32 -11.08
N LEU A 192 9.42 -24.07 -10.64
CA LEU A 192 8.79 -24.75 -9.51
C LEU A 192 8.58 -26.24 -9.83
N VAL A 193 8.10 -26.56 -11.04
CA VAL A 193 7.98 -27.93 -11.54
C VAL A 193 9.35 -28.59 -11.63
N LEU A 194 10.40 -27.90 -12.12
CA LEU A 194 11.77 -28.41 -12.14
C LEU A 194 12.31 -28.72 -10.73
N SER A 195 11.94 -27.90 -9.73
CA SER A 195 12.32 -28.11 -8.32
C SER A 195 11.51 -29.19 -7.60
N LEU A 196 10.40 -29.63 -8.21
CA LEU A 196 9.51 -30.68 -7.70
C LEU A 196 9.60 -31.99 -8.49
N VAL A 197 10.43 -32.04 -9.55
CA VAL A 197 10.81 -33.33 -10.16
C VAL A 197 11.81 -33.99 -9.22
N PRO A 198 11.49 -35.16 -8.62
CA PRO A 198 12.50 -35.91 -7.89
C PRO A 198 13.58 -36.34 -8.88
N ASP A 199 14.82 -35.96 -8.60
CA ASP A 199 16.01 -36.55 -9.20
C ASP A 199 15.94 -38.07 -8.97
N ASN A 200 15.42 -38.80 -9.95
CA ASN A 200 15.66 -40.23 -10.07
C ASN A 200 17.12 -40.42 -10.53
N CYS A 201 18.04 -40.18 -9.60
CA CYS A 201 19.36 -40.79 -9.64
C CYS A 201 19.21 -42.24 -9.19
N TYR A 202 19.21 -43.17 -10.15
CA TYR A 202 19.75 -44.50 -9.89
C TYR A 202 21.24 -44.36 -9.56
N GLU A 203 21.65 -45.07 -8.51
CA GLU A 203 23.01 -45.43 -8.06
C GLU A 203 24.11 -45.15 -9.11
N GLU A 204 25.12 -44.32 -8.83
CA GLU A 204 26.26 -44.69 -7.99
C GLU A 204 27.06 -43.42 -7.53
N HIS A 205 27.41 -43.40 -6.23
CA HIS A 205 28.57 -42.73 -5.63
C HIS A 205 28.56 -41.18 -5.43
N ARG A 206 28.20 -40.78 -4.19
CA ARG A 206 28.76 -39.71 -3.30
C ARG A 206 27.93 -38.43 -2.99
N ILE A 207 27.65 -38.35 -1.68
CA ILE A 207 27.30 -37.31 -0.67
C ILE A 207 27.54 -35.81 -1.01
N GLY A 208 26.57 -34.97 -0.60
CA GLY A 208 26.75 -33.59 -0.14
C GLY A 208 25.54 -33.04 0.64
N PHE A 209 25.63 -32.92 1.97
CA PHE A 209 24.64 -32.27 2.86
C PHE A 209 24.98 -30.79 3.06
N TRP A 210 23.97 -29.90 3.15
CA TRP A 210 23.98 -28.79 4.10
C TRP A 210 22.55 -28.28 4.43
N ALA A 211 22.22 -28.28 5.72
CA ALA A 211 21.04 -27.70 6.35
C ALA A 211 21.52 -26.63 7.37
N PRO A 212 20.65 -25.69 7.80
CA PRO A 212 21.00 -24.34 8.23
C PRO A 212 21.34 -24.25 9.73
N PRO A 213 21.90 -23.13 10.22
CA PRO A 213 21.93 -22.85 11.64
C PRO A 213 20.77 -21.92 12.08
N GLU A 214 19.93 -22.43 12.97
CA GLU A 214 19.16 -21.64 13.94
C GLU A 214 20.02 -21.27 15.15
N GLU A 215 19.71 -20.09 15.70
CA GLU A 215 19.81 -19.60 17.08
C GLU A 215 20.90 -20.11 18.04
N GLY A 216 21.61 -19.15 18.65
CA GLY A 216 22.33 -19.34 19.90
C GLY A 216 22.45 -18.03 20.69
N LYS A 217 21.75 -17.94 21.84
CA LYS A 217 21.99 -16.97 22.92
C LYS A 217 22.85 -17.61 24.02
N LEU A 218 23.74 -16.78 24.57
CA LEU A 218 24.29 -16.76 25.94
C LEU A 218 25.26 -17.88 26.39
N ALA A 219 26.53 -17.49 26.52
CA ALA A 219 27.24 -17.40 27.80
C ALA A 219 28.22 -16.21 27.75
#